data_AF-V4LRL4-F1
#
_entry.id   AF-V4LRL4-F1
#
_cell.length_a   1.000
_cell.length_b   1.000
_cell.length_c   1.000
_cell.angle_alpha   90.00
_cell.angle_beta   90.00
_cell.angle_gamma   90.00
#
_symmetry.space_group_name_H-M   'P 1'
#
loop_
_entity.id
_entity.type
_entity.pdbx_description
1 polymer ?
#
loop_
_entity_poly.entity_id
_entity_poly.type
_entity_poly.pdbx_seq_one_letter_code
_entity_poly.pdbx_strand_id
1 'polypeptide(L)'
;MSSEAVARARPAELRQRRLLQFKISRKLRVRFVRYLSWRIGRLDESWRKPKGIDNKVRLQYKGYPPLVKVGYRTDSSVRGRHPSGLIPVVVSNVKELEGLSPSTHIIYISGKVGLRKRLQILDEAKRRGFRVANGGE
;
A
#
# COMPACT_ATOMS: atom_id res chain seq x y z
N MET A 1 31.02 12.70 -5.28
CA MET A 1 30.62 11.49 -6.03
C MET A 1 30.53 11.86 -7.50
N SER A 2 31.43 11.32 -8.34
CA SER A 2 31.59 11.67 -9.76
C SER A 2 30.30 11.45 -10.58
N SER A 3 30.02 12.38 -11.51
CA SER A 3 28.80 12.44 -12.34
C SER A 3 28.53 11.15 -13.14
N GLU A 4 29.56 10.40 -13.48
CA GLU A 4 29.49 9.11 -14.18
C GLU A 4 28.83 7.99 -13.35
N ALA A 5 29.07 7.95 -12.03
CA ALA A 5 28.47 6.93 -11.17
C ALA A 5 26.95 7.09 -11.07
N VAL A 6 26.48 8.34 -11.08
CA VAL A 6 25.05 8.71 -11.07
C VAL A 6 24.37 8.35 -12.39
N ALA A 7 25.08 8.40 -13.52
CA ALA A 7 24.55 8.01 -14.83
C ALA A 7 24.40 6.48 -14.98
N ARG A 8 25.37 5.69 -14.46
CA ARG A 8 25.32 4.21 -14.47
C ARG A 8 24.31 3.60 -13.50
N ALA A 9 24.00 4.29 -12.39
CA ALA A 9 23.02 3.83 -11.38
C ALA A 9 21.56 3.92 -11.85
N ARG A 10 21.21 4.95 -12.64
CA ARG A 10 19.82 5.21 -13.10
C ARG A 10 19.16 4.01 -13.82
N PRO A 11 19.82 3.28 -14.74
CA PRO A 11 19.25 2.09 -15.39
C PRO A 11 19.04 0.89 -14.47
N ALA A 12 19.85 0.73 -13.42
CA ALA A 12 19.74 -0.38 -12.47
C ALA A 12 18.55 -0.18 -11.52
N GLU A 13 18.41 1.03 -10.98
CA GLU A 13 17.30 1.41 -10.11
C GLU A 13 15.93 1.31 -10.82
N LEU A 14 15.87 1.75 -12.08
CA LEU A 14 14.66 1.62 -12.91
C LEU A 14 14.28 0.17 -13.16
N ARG A 15 15.27 -0.71 -13.40
CA ARG A 15 15.05 -2.16 -13.53
C ARG A 15 14.50 -2.77 -12.24
N GLN A 16 15.13 -2.47 -11.10
CA GLN A 16 14.65 -2.94 -9.79
C GLN A 16 13.22 -2.47 -9.50
N ARG A 17 12.92 -1.20 -9.80
CA ARG A 17 11.57 -0.65 -9.65
C ARG A 17 10.54 -1.37 -10.51
N ARG A 18 10.86 -1.66 -11.78
CA ARG A 18 9.98 -2.43 -12.67
C ARG A 18 9.74 -3.84 -12.15
N LEU A 19 10.77 -4.51 -11.65
CA LEU A 19 10.63 -5.84 -11.03
C LEU A 19 9.71 -5.79 -9.80
N LEU A 20 9.84 -4.79 -8.94
CA LEU A 20 8.95 -4.59 -7.80
C LEU A 20 7.50 -4.35 -8.25
N GLN A 21 7.28 -3.49 -9.24
CA GLN A 21 5.95 -3.23 -9.80
C GLN A 21 5.32 -4.48 -10.38
N PHE A 22 6.10 -5.30 -11.09
CA PHE A 22 5.66 -6.58 -11.63
C PHE A 22 5.30 -7.59 -10.52
N LYS A 23 6.10 -7.69 -9.46
CA LYS A 23 5.75 -8.52 -8.30
C LYS A 23 4.48 -8.00 -7.60
N ILE A 24 4.30 -6.67 -7.50
CA ILE A 24 3.08 -6.07 -6.93
C ILE A 24 1.84 -6.40 -7.77
N SER A 25 1.94 -6.34 -9.09
CA SER A 25 0.80 -6.61 -9.97
C SER A 25 0.36 -8.07 -9.90
N ARG A 26 1.31 -8.99 -9.76
CA ARG A 26 1.07 -10.44 -9.63
C ARG A 26 0.69 -10.90 -8.22
N LYS A 27 0.67 -10.01 -7.22
CA LYS A 27 0.30 -10.42 -5.86
C LYS A 27 -1.14 -10.94 -5.84
N LEU A 28 -1.35 -12.06 -5.14
CA LEU A 28 -2.68 -12.64 -4.98
C LEU A 28 -3.57 -11.66 -4.20
N ARG A 29 -4.73 -11.30 -4.79
CA ARG A 29 -5.70 -10.39 -4.19
C ARG A 29 -6.89 -11.18 -3.67
N VAL A 30 -6.78 -11.66 -2.44
CA VAL A 30 -7.86 -12.36 -1.76
C VAL A 30 -8.65 -11.39 -0.89
N ARG A 31 -9.98 -11.41 -1.00
CA ARG A 31 -10.86 -10.71 -0.06
C ARG A 31 -11.22 -11.67 1.08
N PHE A 32 -10.79 -11.33 2.28
CA PHE A 32 -11.17 -12.05 3.49
C PHE A 32 -12.39 -11.38 4.10
N VAL A 33 -13.57 -11.92 3.80
CA VAL A 33 -14.85 -11.42 4.30
C VAL A 33 -15.42 -12.34 5.37
N ARG A 34 -16.21 -11.79 6.29
CA ARG A 34 -16.95 -12.57 7.29
C ARG A 34 -17.93 -13.53 6.62
N TYR A 35 -18.09 -14.72 7.19
CA TYR A 35 -19.07 -15.70 6.72
C TYR A 35 -20.49 -15.10 6.67
N LEU A 36 -21.14 -15.18 5.50
CA LEU A 36 -22.48 -14.68 5.20
C LEU A 36 -22.68 -13.16 5.32
N SER A 37 -21.63 -12.34 5.35
CA SER A 37 -21.79 -10.88 5.38
C SER A 37 -22.54 -10.35 4.15
N TRP A 38 -22.34 -10.97 2.98
CA TRP A 38 -23.05 -10.63 1.74
C TRP A 38 -24.53 -11.02 1.74
N ARG A 39 -24.97 -11.88 2.67
CA ARG A 39 -26.36 -12.35 2.77
C ARG A 39 -27.12 -11.68 3.92
N ILE A 40 -26.42 -11.40 5.02
CA ILE A 40 -27.05 -10.92 6.25
C ILE A 40 -26.62 -9.47 6.48
N GLY A 41 -27.52 -8.52 6.23
CA GLY A 41 -27.21 -7.08 6.30
C GLY A 41 -26.73 -6.56 7.67
N ARG A 42 -27.03 -7.26 8.77
CA ARG A 42 -26.52 -6.93 10.11
C ARG A 42 -25.05 -7.31 10.34
N LEU A 43 -24.45 -8.07 9.42
CA LEU A 43 -23.06 -8.52 9.52
C LEU A 43 -22.14 -7.60 8.72
N ASP A 44 -21.10 -7.12 9.38
CA ASP A 44 -19.99 -6.41 8.74
C ASP A 44 -19.12 -7.36 7.90
N GLU A 45 -18.45 -6.82 6.89
CA GLU A 45 -17.51 -7.58 6.06
C GLU A 45 -16.18 -7.90 6.79
N SER A 46 -15.94 -7.29 7.96
CA SER A 46 -14.71 -7.46 8.73
C SER A 46 -14.47 -8.93 9.09
N TRP A 47 -13.30 -9.44 8.74
CA TRP A 47 -12.94 -10.83 8.96
C TRP A 47 -13.10 -11.25 10.43
N ARG A 48 -13.77 -12.38 10.66
CA ARG A 48 -13.86 -13.05 11.96
C ARG A 48 -13.56 -14.53 11.78
N LYS A 49 -12.76 -15.10 12.68
CA LYS A 49 -12.44 -16.54 12.65
C LYS A 49 -13.75 -17.36 12.79
N PRO A 50 -14.11 -18.21 11.81
CA PRO A 50 -15.30 -19.05 11.92
C PRO A 50 -15.10 -20.12 13.01
N LYS A 51 -16.10 -20.31 13.87
CA LYS A 51 -16.03 -21.22 15.03
C LYS A 51 -16.91 -22.47 14.90
N GLY A 52 -18.11 -22.35 14.31
CA GLY A 52 -19.09 -23.43 14.27
C GLY A 52 -18.62 -24.69 13.53
N ILE A 53 -19.06 -25.86 14.00
CA ILE A 53 -18.65 -27.15 13.47
C ILE A 53 -19.03 -27.28 12.00
N ASP A 54 -20.26 -26.91 11.65
CA ASP A 54 -20.79 -26.97 10.26
C ASP A 54 -20.47 -25.74 9.42
N ASN A 55 -19.60 -24.84 9.91
CA ASN A 55 -19.27 -23.63 9.19
C ASN A 55 -18.48 -23.96 7.91
N LYS A 56 -19.07 -23.68 6.75
CA LYS A 56 -18.51 -24.00 5.44
C LYS A 56 -17.18 -23.31 5.13
N VAL A 57 -16.91 -22.12 5.71
CA VAL A 57 -15.59 -21.46 5.61
C VAL A 57 -14.57 -22.16 6.51
N ARG A 58 -14.97 -22.64 7.70
CA ARG A 58 -14.11 -23.45 8.58
C ARG A 58 -13.72 -24.76 7.90
N LEU A 59 -14.69 -25.41 7.27
CA LEU A 59 -14.52 -26.65 6.49
C LEU A 59 -13.90 -26.41 5.10
N GLN A 60 -13.67 -25.16 4.70
CA GLN A 60 -13.02 -24.76 3.44
C GLN A 60 -13.73 -25.26 2.16
N TYR A 61 -15.06 -25.24 2.16
CA TYR A 61 -15.84 -25.63 0.99
C TYR A 61 -15.67 -24.65 -0.18
N LYS A 62 -15.55 -25.19 -1.40
CA LYS A 62 -15.51 -24.41 -2.64
C LYS A 62 -16.78 -23.56 -2.77
N GLY A 63 -16.62 -22.31 -3.20
CA GLY A 63 -17.73 -21.34 -3.35
C GLY A 63 -17.96 -20.43 -2.13
N TYR A 64 -17.31 -20.72 -0.99
CA TYR A 64 -17.29 -19.82 0.16
C TYR A 64 -15.97 -19.03 0.23
N PRO A 65 -15.95 -17.87 0.94
CA PRO A 65 -14.72 -17.11 1.13
C PRO A 65 -13.61 -17.97 1.72
N PRO A 66 -12.35 -17.71 1.35
CA PRO A 66 -11.23 -18.48 1.86
C PRO A 66 -10.97 -18.19 3.34
N LEU A 67 -10.55 -19.23 4.07
CA LEU A 67 -10.04 -19.10 5.43
C LEU A 67 -8.68 -18.37 5.42
N VAL A 68 -8.49 -17.41 6.32
CA VAL A 68 -7.17 -16.75 6.49
C VAL A 68 -6.12 -17.78 6.91
N LYS A 69 -4.99 -17.82 6.18
CA LYS A 69 -3.83 -18.71 6.41
C LYS A 69 -2.53 -17.94 6.15
N VAL A 70 -1.42 -18.40 6.75
CA VAL A 70 -0.08 -17.81 6.55
C VAL A 70 0.37 -17.89 5.09
N GLY A 71 -0.06 -18.92 4.34
CA GLY A 71 0.28 -19.07 2.92
C GLY A 71 -0.22 -17.96 1.99
N TYR A 72 -1.18 -17.15 2.42
CA TYR A 72 -1.65 -15.98 1.66
C TYR A 72 -0.75 -14.74 1.83
N ARG A 73 0.31 -14.84 2.64
CA ARG A 73 1.22 -13.73 2.92
C ARG A 73 1.96 -13.31 1.66
N THR A 74 2.00 -12.00 1.40
CA THR A 74 2.76 -11.42 0.29
C THR A 74 4.27 -11.47 0.55
N ASP A 75 5.06 -11.53 -0.53
CA ASP A 75 6.53 -11.44 -0.50
C ASP A 75 7.00 -10.27 0.38
N SER A 76 8.01 -10.51 1.22
CA SER A 76 8.56 -9.52 2.14
C SER A 76 9.05 -8.27 1.40
N SER A 77 9.63 -8.43 0.21
CA SER A 77 10.17 -7.33 -0.59
C SER A 77 9.10 -6.32 -1.06
N VAL A 78 7.85 -6.78 -1.20
CA VAL A 78 6.73 -6.03 -1.80
C VAL A 78 5.67 -5.62 -0.77
N ARG A 79 5.61 -6.29 0.38
CA ARG A 79 4.61 -6.04 1.40
C ARG A 79 4.62 -4.58 1.85
N GLY A 80 3.43 -3.97 1.88
CA GLY A 80 3.26 -2.58 2.31
C GLY A 80 3.67 -1.52 1.28
N ARG A 81 4.20 -1.90 0.10
CA ARG A 81 4.55 -0.93 -0.95
C ARG A 81 3.33 -0.47 -1.75
N HIS A 82 3.37 0.78 -2.20
CA HIS A 82 2.42 1.35 -3.14
C HIS A 82 2.60 0.71 -4.54
N PRO A 83 1.56 0.62 -5.40
CA PRO A 83 1.68 0.10 -6.76
C PRO A 83 2.81 0.70 -7.61
N SER A 84 3.24 1.93 -7.30
CA SER A 84 4.39 2.58 -7.96
C SER A 84 5.76 2.01 -7.56
N GLY A 85 5.82 1.10 -6.58
CA GLY A 85 7.03 0.52 -6.00
C GLY A 85 7.59 1.30 -4.79
N LEU A 86 7.02 2.48 -4.50
CA LEU A 86 7.45 3.37 -3.41
C LEU A 86 6.83 2.95 -2.07
N ILE A 87 7.49 3.31 -0.98
CA ILE A 87 7.01 3.08 0.39
C ILE A 87 6.06 4.22 0.77
N PRO A 88 4.78 3.93 1.07
CA PRO A 88 3.84 4.96 1.48
C PRO A 88 4.16 5.47 2.90
N VAL A 89 4.23 6.79 3.04
CA VAL A 89 4.42 7.47 4.33
C VAL A 89 3.30 8.47 4.52
N VAL A 90 2.67 8.44 5.70
CA VAL A 90 1.64 9.42 6.07
C VAL A 90 2.31 10.62 6.70
N VAL A 91 2.04 11.80 6.17
CA VAL A 91 2.63 13.08 6.60
C VAL A 91 1.54 14.03 7.07
N SER A 92 1.79 14.73 8.17
CA SER A 92 0.87 15.70 8.79
C SER A 92 1.41 17.13 8.80
N ASN A 93 2.71 17.33 8.61
CA ASN A 93 3.36 18.65 8.60
C ASN A 93 4.51 18.72 7.58
N VAL A 94 5.05 19.92 7.37
CA VAL A 94 6.14 20.15 6.41
C VAL A 94 7.47 19.57 6.91
N LYS A 95 7.71 19.58 8.23
CA LYS A 95 8.97 19.09 8.83
C LYS A 95 9.18 17.60 8.61
N GLU A 96 8.11 16.81 8.64
CA GLU A 96 8.13 15.37 8.34
C GLU A 96 8.61 15.07 6.91
N LEU A 97 8.64 16.04 6.01
CA LEU A 97 9.22 15.90 4.66
C LEU A 97 10.75 15.93 4.63
N GLU A 98 11.40 16.44 5.68
CA GLU A 98 12.87 16.60 5.74
C GLU A 98 13.60 15.27 5.88
N GLY A 99 13.01 14.31 6.59
CA GLY A 99 13.62 12.99 6.78
C GLY A 99 13.34 11.99 5.65
N LEU A 100 12.64 12.39 4.59
CA LEU A 100 12.18 11.47 3.55
C LEU A 100 12.97 11.63 2.25
N SER A 101 13.03 10.55 1.46
CA SER A 101 13.68 10.55 0.15
C SER A 101 12.66 10.34 -0.99
N PRO A 102 12.64 11.20 -2.02
CA PRO A 102 11.71 11.09 -3.17
C PRO A 102 11.88 9.82 -4.01
N SER A 103 13.07 9.23 -4.02
CA SER A 103 13.34 7.99 -4.78
C SER A 103 12.66 6.77 -4.18
N THR A 104 12.43 6.78 -2.86
CA THR A 104 12.00 5.62 -2.08
C THR A 104 10.58 5.77 -1.55
N HIS A 105 10.17 6.99 -1.19
CA HIS A 105 8.92 7.24 -0.48
C HIS A 105 7.86 7.91 -1.37
N ILE A 106 6.59 7.58 -1.10
CA ILE A 106 5.42 8.28 -1.63
C ILE A 106 4.62 8.86 -0.47
N ILE A 107 4.17 10.10 -0.60
CA ILE A 107 3.53 10.82 0.49
C ILE A 107 2.02 10.62 0.43
N TYR A 108 1.43 10.29 1.57
CA TYR A 108 0.01 10.44 1.85
C TYR A 108 -0.17 11.59 2.84
N ILE A 109 -0.88 12.64 2.45
CA ILE A 109 -1.23 13.70 3.38
C ILE A 109 -2.34 13.20 4.30
N SER A 110 -2.16 13.29 5.61
CA SER A 110 -3.16 12.90 6.61
C SER A 110 -4.49 13.63 6.37
N GLY A 111 -5.61 12.91 6.47
CA GLY A 111 -6.96 13.47 6.30
C GLY A 111 -7.34 14.49 7.39
N LYS A 112 -6.57 14.56 8.48
CA LYS A 112 -6.76 15.54 9.57
C LYS A 112 -6.20 16.92 9.23
N VAL A 113 -5.41 17.04 8.17
CA VAL A 113 -4.75 18.29 7.79
C VAL A 113 -5.73 19.18 7.01
N GLY A 114 -6.02 20.35 7.56
CA GLY A 114 -6.85 21.35 6.89
C GLY A 114 -6.20 21.94 5.62
N LEU A 115 -7.02 22.56 4.77
CA LEU A 115 -6.64 23.01 3.43
C LEU A 115 -5.38 23.90 3.42
N ARG A 116 -5.30 24.89 4.33
CA ARG A 116 -4.15 25.81 4.40
C ARG A 116 -2.82 25.09 4.57
N LYS A 117 -2.73 24.14 5.50
CA LYS A 117 -1.52 23.34 5.73
C LYS A 117 -1.30 22.34 4.59
N ARG A 118 -2.38 21.80 4.02
CA ARG A 118 -2.31 20.89 2.87
C ARG A 118 -1.63 21.53 1.67
N LEU A 119 -1.99 22.77 1.34
CA LEU A 119 -1.37 23.54 0.25
C LEU A 119 0.13 23.76 0.49
N GLN A 120 0.51 24.11 1.73
CA GLN A 120 1.93 24.27 2.10
C GLN A 120 2.72 22.97 1.93
N ILE A 121 2.15 21.84 2.37
CA ILE A 121 2.78 20.51 2.22
C ILE A 121 2.90 20.13 0.74
N LEU A 122 1.86 20.40 -0.06
CA LEU A 122 1.88 20.10 -1.49
C LEU A 122 2.95 20.92 -2.22
N ASP A 123 3.05 22.21 -1.92
CA ASP A 123 4.01 23.09 -2.56
C ASP A 123 5.45 22.69 -2.20
N GLU A 124 5.71 22.40 -0.92
CA GLU A 124 7.02 21.92 -0.49
C GLU A 124 7.35 20.51 -1.04
N ALA A 125 6.36 19.62 -1.09
CA ALA A 125 6.53 18.29 -1.68
C ALA A 125 6.86 18.38 -3.18
N LYS A 126 6.23 19.29 -3.92
CA LYS A 126 6.53 19.57 -5.34
C LYS A 126 7.96 20.10 -5.50
N ARG A 127 8.36 21.08 -4.68
CA ARG A 127 9.74 21.63 -4.72
C ARG A 127 10.81 20.57 -4.48
N ARG A 128 10.55 19.64 -3.56
CA ARG A 128 11.47 18.53 -3.23
C ARG A 128 11.32 17.33 -4.17
N GLY A 129 10.39 17.36 -5.12
CA GLY A 129 10.18 16.30 -6.12
C GLY A 129 9.49 15.04 -5.59
N PHE A 130 8.79 15.12 -4.47
CA PHE A 130 8.02 13.98 -3.96
C PHE A 130 6.75 13.74 -4.77
N ARG A 131 6.37 12.47 -4.88
CA ARG A 131 5.05 12.08 -5.39
C ARG A 131 4.04 12.04 -4.24
N VAL A 132 2.93 12.74 -4.39
CA VAL A 132 1.83 12.73 -3.42
C VAL A 132 0.70 11.86 -3.97
N ALA A 133 0.28 10.84 -3.23
CA ALA A 133 -0.70 9.85 -3.68
C ALA A 133 -2.14 10.37 -3.63
N ASN A 134 -2.46 11.22 -2.65
CA ASN A 134 -3.78 11.81 -2.45
C ASN A 134 -3.78 13.32 -2.72
N GLY A 135 -2.90 13.81 -3.60
CA GLY A 135 -2.69 15.23 -3.83
C GLY A 135 -3.77 15.89 -4.68
N GLY A 136 -5.05 15.54 -4.49
CA GLY A 136 -6.18 16.05 -5.26
C GLY A 136 -6.01 17.52 -5.64
N GLU A 137 -6.22 17.81 -6.92
CA GLU A 137 -6.09 19.13 -7.51
C GLU A 137 -6.88 20.20 -6.75
#